data_AF-A0A355GUZ7-F1
#
_entry.id   AF-A0A355GUZ7-F1
#
_cell.length_a   1.000
_cell.length_b   1.000
_cell.length_c   1.000
_cell.angle_alpha   90.00
_cell.angle_beta   90.00
_cell.angle_gamma   90.00
#
_symmetry.space_group_name_H-M   'P 1'
#
loop_
_entity.id
_entity.type
_entity.pdbx_description
1 polymer ?
#
loop_
_entity_poly.entity_id
_entity_poly.type
_entity_poly.pdbx_seq_one_letter_code
_entity_poly.pdbx_strand_id
1 'polypeptide(L)'
;MDLKALVKASWNTYLRNFLLIFGGFIVAALIGGITFGVLLGPMLAGFVALCTRILKGEKPDFAVIFSKMTAFLPTLLVVAICLVALLLLSLINFIPVIGWLIYPALSTVIAALMLLVIGAVSEHGYTVMAAFQFGIRYLLSRPRLLLGVAIF
;
A
#
# COMPACT_ATOMS: atom_id res chain seq x y z
N MET A 1 -7.57 -18.09 -10.70
CA MET A 1 -7.19 -16.86 -11.43
C MET A 1 -5.80 -17.05 -11.99
N ASP A 2 -5.63 -16.89 -13.30
CA ASP A 2 -4.31 -16.93 -13.93
C ASP A 2 -3.51 -15.68 -13.54
N LEU A 3 -2.38 -15.89 -12.85
CA LEU A 3 -1.47 -14.82 -12.45
C LEU A 3 -1.05 -13.98 -13.66
N LYS A 4 -0.79 -14.65 -14.79
CA LYS A 4 -0.41 -14.02 -16.05
C LYS A 4 -1.48 -13.07 -16.58
N ALA A 5 -2.76 -13.46 -16.50
CA ALA A 5 -3.87 -12.62 -16.93
C ALA A 5 -4.01 -11.40 -16.02
N LEU A 6 -3.83 -11.58 -14.71
CA LEU A 6 -3.92 -10.51 -13.72
C LEU A 6 -2.78 -9.49 -13.89
N VAL A 7 -1.54 -9.96 -14.04
CA VAL A 7 -0.37 -9.10 -14.32
C VAL A 7 -0.56 -8.34 -15.63
N LYS A 8 -1.02 -9.01 -16.70
CA LYS A 8 -1.27 -8.35 -17.99
C LYS A 8 -2.36 -7.28 -17.89
N ALA A 9 -3.43 -7.55 -17.13
CA ALA A 9 -4.49 -6.59 -16.89
C ALA A 9 -3.98 -5.37 -16.10
N SER A 10 -3.28 -5.60 -14.98
CA SER A 10 -2.67 -4.53 -14.17
C SER A 10 -1.68 -3.70 -14.98
N TRP A 11 -0.85 -4.34 -15.81
CA TRP A 11 0.11 -3.66 -16.68
C TRP A 11 -0.57 -2.76 -17.70
N ASN A 12 -1.62 -3.25 -18.36
CA ASN A 12 -2.36 -2.46 -19.34
C ASN A 12 -3.09 -1.28 -18.70
N THR A 13 -3.68 -1.48 -17.50
CA THR A 13 -4.31 -0.40 -16.73
C THR A 13 -3.29 0.66 -16.32
N TYR A 14 -2.10 0.23 -15.89
CA TYR A 14 -1.00 1.12 -15.53
C TYR A 14 -0.55 1.96 -16.72
N LEU A 15 -0.26 1.34 -17.87
CA LEU A 15 0.20 2.09 -19.05
C LEU A 15 -0.83 3.08 -19.58
N ARG A 16 -2.12 2.72 -19.58
CA ARG A 16 -3.21 3.62 -20.01
C ARG A 16 -3.38 4.84 -19.11
N ASN A 17 -3.09 4.69 -17.83
CA ASN A 17 -3.28 5.74 -16.82
C ASN A 17 -1.95 6.13 -16.16
N PHE A 18 -0.85 5.97 -16.89
CA PHE A 18 0.50 6.09 -16.33
C PHE A 18 0.69 7.41 -15.60
N LEU A 19 0.31 8.52 -16.26
CA LEU A 19 0.47 9.86 -15.69
C LEU A 19 -0.33 10.04 -14.39
N LEU A 20 -1.55 9.51 -14.33
CA LEU A 20 -2.41 9.62 -13.14
C LEU A 20 -1.87 8.77 -11.99
N ILE A 21 -1.49 7.51 -12.24
CA ILE A 21 -1.01 6.60 -11.21
C ILE A 21 0.39 7.04 -10.73
N PHE A 22 1.31 7.25 -11.66
CA PHE A 22 2.68 7.65 -11.33
C PHE A 22 2.73 9.06 -10.73
N GLY A 23 2.04 10.03 -11.33
CA GLY A 23 1.93 11.38 -10.78
C GLY A 23 1.26 11.39 -9.42
N GLY A 24 0.22 10.56 -9.23
CA GLY A 24 -0.50 10.50 -7.96
C GLY A 24 0.35 9.89 -6.85
N PHE A 25 1.15 8.88 -7.19
CA PHE A 25 2.16 8.33 -6.27
C PHE A 25 3.22 9.37 -5.91
N ILE A 26 3.76 10.12 -6.87
CA ILE A 26 4.74 11.17 -6.61
C ILE A 26 4.16 12.24 -5.68
N VAL A 27 2.95 12.70 -5.92
CA VAL A 27 2.29 13.70 -5.07
C VAL A 27 2.11 13.16 -3.65
N ALA A 28 1.61 11.93 -3.52
CA ALA A 28 1.46 11.28 -2.21
C ALA A 28 2.81 11.11 -1.49
N ALA A 29 3.85 10.71 -2.21
CA ALA A 29 5.20 10.52 -1.67
C ALA A 29 5.88 11.84 -1.29
N LEU A 30 5.76 12.89 -2.10
CA LEU A 30 6.33 14.21 -1.80
C LEU A 30 5.66 14.83 -0.58
N ILE A 31 4.33 14.85 -0.53
CA ILE A 31 3.59 15.41 0.60
C ILE A 31 3.84 14.58 1.87
N GLY A 32 3.85 13.25 1.74
CA GLY A 32 4.24 12.36 2.81
C GLY A 32 5.66 12.63 3.31
N GLY A 33 6.63 12.77 2.40
CA GLY A 33 8.03 13.01 2.73
C GLY A 33 8.28 14.37 3.38
N ILE A 34 7.73 15.45 2.82
CA ILE A 34 7.88 16.82 3.35
C ILE A 34 7.28 16.96 4.76
N THR A 35 6.22 16.20 5.05
CA THR A 35 5.60 16.16 6.38
C THR A 35 6.23 15.15 7.33
N PHE A 36 7.43 14.63 7.02
CA PHE A 36 8.10 13.58 7.81
C PHE A 36 7.21 12.36 8.07
N GLY A 37 6.38 12.01 7.09
CA GLY A 37 5.49 10.85 7.13
C GLY A 37 4.13 11.10 7.79
N VAL A 38 3.88 12.28 8.37
CA VAL A 38 2.63 12.56 9.09
C VAL A 38 1.41 12.47 8.16
N LEU A 39 1.48 13.04 6.94
CA LEU A 39 0.39 12.93 5.97
C LEU A 39 0.46 11.68 5.09
N LEU A 40 1.41 10.77 5.31
CA LEU A 40 1.58 9.59 4.47
C LEU A 40 0.32 8.70 4.48
N GLY A 41 -0.31 8.54 5.65
CA GLY A 41 -1.53 7.74 5.82
C GLY A 41 -2.69 8.17 4.91
N PRO A 42 -3.22 9.40 5.03
CA PRO A 42 -4.32 9.85 4.18
C PRO A 42 -3.92 10.03 2.71
N MET A 43 -2.67 10.39 2.41
CA MET A 43 -2.19 10.46 1.02
C MET A 43 -2.23 9.09 0.35
N LEU A 44 -1.80 8.04 1.06
CA LEU A 44 -1.91 6.66 0.56
C LEU A 44 -3.36 6.20 0.47
N ALA A 45 -4.23 6.62 1.39
CA ALA A 45 -5.66 6.33 1.31
C ALA A 45 -6.30 6.96 0.06
N GLY A 46 -5.97 8.22 -0.24
CA GLY A 46 -6.41 8.89 -1.46
C GLY A 46 -5.80 8.27 -2.72
N PHE A 47 -4.55 7.83 -2.66
CA PHE A 47 -3.91 7.09 -3.76
C PHE A 47 -4.57 5.74 -4.02
N VAL A 48 -4.93 4.99 -2.97
CA VAL A 48 -5.72 3.75 -3.09
C VAL A 48 -7.06 4.06 -3.73
N ALA A 49 -7.78 5.09 -3.25
CA ALA A 49 -9.05 5.50 -3.84
C ALA A 49 -8.94 5.88 -5.32
N LEU A 50 -7.85 6.58 -5.72
CA LEU A 50 -7.54 6.89 -7.11
C LEU A 50 -7.39 5.59 -7.93
N CYS A 51 -6.56 4.65 -7.44
CA CYS A 51 -6.35 3.36 -8.10
C CYS A 51 -7.65 2.55 -8.22
N THR A 52 -8.46 2.50 -7.16
CA THR A 52 -9.74 1.78 -7.16
C THR A 52 -10.72 2.36 -8.19
N ARG A 53 -10.78 3.69 -8.34
CA ARG A 53 -11.62 4.34 -9.36
C ARG A 53 -11.15 4.04 -10.78
N ILE A 54 -9.84 4.09 -11.02
CA ILE A 54 -9.27 3.70 -12.32
C ILE A 54 -9.61 2.24 -12.65
N LEU A 55 -9.49 1.33 -11.66
CA LEU A 55 -9.83 -0.08 -11.84
C LEU A 55 -11.33 -0.31 -12.13
N LYS A 56 -12.20 0.54 -11.60
CA LYS A 56 -13.65 0.54 -11.91
C LYS A 56 -13.98 1.13 -13.29
N GLY A 57 -12.98 1.64 -14.02
CA GLY A 57 -13.17 2.29 -15.32
C GLY A 57 -13.63 3.75 -15.22
N GLU A 58 -13.62 4.34 -14.03
CA GLU A 58 -13.86 5.76 -13.85
C GLU A 58 -12.64 6.57 -14.34
N LYS A 59 -12.86 7.85 -14.69
CA LYS A 59 -11.77 8.80 -15.02
C LYS A 59 -11.57 9.76 -13.84
N PRO A 60 -10.89 9.33 -12.76
CA PRO A 60 -10.68 10.20 -11.61
C PRO A 60 -9.62 11.27 -11.91
N ASP A 61 -9.75 12.40 -11.20
CA ASP A 61 -8.78 13.50 -11.20
C ASP A 61 -7.81 13.37 -10.02
N PHE A 62 -6.66 14.06 -10.07
CA PHE A 62 -5.66 14.11 -9.00
C PHE A 62 -6.23 14.62 -7.67
N ALA A 63 -7.29 15.43 -7.70
CA ALA A 63 -8.00 15.88 -6.51
C ALA A 63 -8.48 14.72 -5.63
N VAL A 64 -8.70 13.52 -6.20
CA VAL A 64 -9.10 12.31 -5.44
C VAL A 64 -8.05 11.92 -4.40
N ILE A 65 -6.77 12.26 -4.57
CA ILE A 65 -5.71 11.96 -3.60
C ILE A 65 -5.95 12.69 -2.27
N PHE A 66 -6.59 13.85 -2.32
CA PHE A 66 -6.93 14.63 -1.12
C PHE A 66 -8.29 14.26 -0.53
N SER A 67 -9.07 13.40 -1.20
CA SER A 67 -10.45 13.07 -0.78
C SER A 67 -10.55 12.28 0.52
N LYS A 68 -9.44 11.67 0.97
CA LYS A 68 -9.38 10.81 2.17
C LYS A 68 -8.65 11.44 3.35
N MET A 69 -8.48 12.77 3.34
CA MET A 69 -7.87 13.50 4.47
C MET A 69 -8.66 13.34 5.78
N THR A 70 -9.97 13.10 5.72
CA THR A 70 -10.81 12.82 6.91
C THR A 70 -10.43 11.52 7.62
N ALA A 71 -9.80 10.57 6.93
CA ALA A 71 -9.28 9.33 7.49
C ALA A 71 -7.86 9.48 8.07
N PHE A 72 -7.39 10.70 8.32
CA PHE A 72 -6.04 11.00 8.81
C PHE A 72 -5.67 10.15 10.03
N LEU A 73 -6.43 10.25 11.13
CA LEU A 73 -6.05 9.61 12.39
C LEU A 73 -5.96 8.07 12.30
N PRO A 74 -6.96 7.36 11.75
CA PRO A 74 -6.86 5.90 11.67
C PRO A 74 -5.79 5.45 10.67
N THR A 75 -5.56 6.18 9.57
CA THR A 75 -4.50 5.82 8.61
C THR A 75 -3.10 6.15 9.13
N LEU A 76 -2.94 7.21 9.93
CA LEU A 76 -1.70 7.53 10.64
C LEU A 76 -1.32 6.41 11.61
N LEU A 77 -2.29 5.87 12.37
CA LEU A 77 -2.06 4.73 13.25
C LEU A 77 -1.57 3.50 12.48
N VAL A 78 -2.16 3.21 11.32
CA VAL A 78 -1.72 2.11 10.45
C VAL A 78 -0.27 2.32 10.00
N VAL A 79 0.06 3.52 9.51
CA VAL A 79 1.43 3.86 9.09
C VAL A 79 2.40 3.75 10.26
N ALA A 80 2.05 4.25 11.44
CA ALA A 80 2.89 4.15 12.62
C ALA A 80 3.17 2.70 13.03
N ILE A 81 2.13 1.84 13.04
CA ILE A 81 2.28 0.41 13.35
C ILE A 81 3.19 -0.28 12.31
N CYS A 82 2.97 -0.02 11.02
CA CYS A 82 3.80 -0.59 9.96
C CYS A 82 5.25 -0.06 9.99
N LEU A 83 5.47 1.21 10.32
CA LEU A 83 6.82 1.78 10.48
C LEU A 83 7.56 1.14 11.66
N VAL A 84 6.89 0.93 12.80
CA VAL A 84 7.48 0.21 13.93
C VAL A 84 7.83 -1.21 13.53
N ALA A 85 6.95 -1.91 12.79
CA ALA A 85 7.24 -3.25 12.29
C ALA A 85 8.44 -3.28 11.32
N LEU A 86 8.56 -2.29 10.43
CA LEU A 86 9.71 -2.16 9.52
C LEU A 86 11.01 -1.84 10.28
N LEU A 87 10.93 -1.02 11.33
CA LEU A 87 12.08 -0.72 12.18
C LEU A 87 12.57 -1.97 12.92
N LEU A 88 11.65 -2.74 13.51
CA LEU A 88 11.98 -4.04 14.12
C LEU A 88 12.55 -5.02 13.10
N LEU A 89 11.97 -5.07 11.89
CA LEU A 89 12.48 -5.90 10.81
C LEU A 89 13.89 -5.48 10.38
N SER A 90 14.20 -4.18 10.37
CA SER A 90 15.52 -3.68 10.00
C SER A 90 16.65 -4.21 10.88
N LEU A 91 16.34 -4.67 12.10
CA LEU A 91 17.31 -5.31 12.99
C LEU A 91 17.86 -6.62 12.39
N ILE A 92 17.14 -7.27 11.47
CA ILE A 92 17.64 -8.47 10.78
C ILE A 92 18.83 -8.16 9.87
N ASN A 93 18.98 -6.91 9.43
CA ASN A 93 20.10 -6.48 8.59
C ASN A 93 21.45 -6.47 9.33
N PHE A 94 21.45 -6.59 10.66
CA PHE A 94 22.69 -6.80 11.43
C PHE A 94 23.31 -8.18 11.19
N ILE A 95 22.54 -9.15 10.66
CA ILE A 95 23.05 -10.45 10.24
C ILE A 95 23.44 -10.35 8.75
N PRO A 96 24.74 -10.30 8.40
CA PRO A 96 25.17 -10.20 7.02
C PRO A 96 24.67 -11.39 6.19
N VAL A 97 24.43 -11.15 4.89
CA VAL A 97 23.91 -12.12 3.90
C VAL A 97 22.44 -12.51 4.09
N ILE A 98 22.04 -13.00 5.28
CA ILE A 98 20.66 -13.43 5.55
C ILE A 98 19.72 -12.24 5.62
N GLY A 99 20.12 -11.16 6.31
CA GLY A 99 19.31 -9.96 6.42
C GLY A 99 19.01 -9.34 5.06
N TRP A 100 20.01 -9.30 4.17
CA TRP A 100 19.86 -8.74 2.83
C TRP A 100 18.91 -9.52 1.92
N LEU A 101 18.79 -10.83 2.12
CA LEU A 101 17.89 -11.67 1.32
C LEU A 101 16.45 -11.62 1.85
N ILE A 102 16.29 -11.58 3.17
CA ILE A 102 14.98 -11.68 3.83
C ILE A 102 14.30 -10.32 3.99
N TYR A 103 15.08 -9.26 4.24
CA TYR A 103 14.55 -7.92 4.48
C TYR A 103 13.71 -7.38 3.31
N PRO A 104 14.14 -7.44 2.04
CA PRO A 104 13.33 -6.96 0.91
C PRO A 104 11.98 -7.69 0.86
N ALA A 105 12.00 -9.02 0.90
CA ALA A 105 10.80 -9.85 0.86
C ALA A 105 9.80 -9.55 1.98
N LEU A 106 10.27 -9.38 3.23
CA LEU A 106 9.38 -9.07 4.35
C LEU A 106 8.92 -7.60 4.33
N SER A 107 9.78 -6.67 3.91
CA SER A 107 9.45 -5.26 3.83
C SER A 107 8.36 -4.99 2.79
N THR A 108 8.39 -5.67 1.65
CA THR A 108 7.36 -5.55 0.60
C THR A 108 6.04 -6.16 1.05
N VAL A 109 6.05 -7.26 1.80
CA VAL A 109 4.85 -7.82 2.44
C VAL A 109 4.25 -6.83 3.44
N ILE A 110 5.06 -6.16 4.26
CA ILE A 110 4.58 -5.14 5.19
C ILE A 110 4.01 -3.93 4.43
N ALA A 111 4.67 -3.47 3.36
CA ALA A 111 4.17 -2.38 2.53
C ALA A 111 2.84 -2.72 1.85
N ALA A 112 2.69 -3.94 1.32
CA ALA A 112 1.44 -4.43 0.75
C ALA A 112 0.34 -4.54 1.81
N LEU A 113 0.66 -5.04 3.00
CA LEU A 113 -0.26 -5.06 4.14
C LEU A 113 -0.71 -3.63 4.50
N MET A 114 0.22 -2.67 4.56
CA MET A 114 -0.08 -1.28 4.86
C MET A 114 -1.11 -0.70 3.87
N LEU A 115 -0.91 -0.90 2.56
CA LEU A 115 -1.86 -0.44 1.53
C LEU A 115 -3.23 -1.12 1.65
N LEU A 116 -3.27 -2.43 1.91
CA LEU A 116 -4.52 -3.17 2.11
C LEU A 116 -5.30 -2.68 3.34
N VAL A 117 -4.61 -2.47 4.45
CA VAL A 117 -5.20 -2.01 5.71
C VAL A 117 -5.69 -0.56 5.55
N ILE A 118 -4.91 0.32 4.92
CA ILE A 118 -5.30 1.70 4.61
C ILE A 118 -6.54 1.72 3.71
N GLY A 119 -6.58 0.88 2.66
CA GLY A 119 -7.75 0.74 1.80
C GLY A 119 -8.98 0.27 2.59
N ALA A 120 -8.82 -0.73 3.45
CA ALA A 120 -9.92 -1.26 4.26
C ALA A 120 -10.46 -0.26 5.28
N VAL A 121 -9.60 0.53 5.93
CA VAL A 121 -10.01 1.62 6.82
C VAL A 121 -10.73 2.73 6.04
N SER A 122 -10.16 3.15 4.91
CA SER A 122 -10.63 4.35 4.20
C SER A 122 -11.82 4.13 3.26
N GLU A 123 -11.97 2.93 2.69
CA GLU A 123 -13.07 2.57 1.81
C GLU A 123 -14.20 1.81 2.52
N HIS A 124 -13.87 0.94 3.47
CA HIS A 124 -14.86 0.10 4.17
C HIS A 124 -15.17 0.56 5.60
N GLY A 125 -14.48 1.59 6.11
CA GLY A 125 -14.76 2.15 7.44
C GLY A 125 -14.40 1.20 8.59
N TYR A 126 -13.53 0.21 8.35
CA TYR A 126 -13.09 -0.70 9.40
C TYR A 126 -12.27 0.02 10.48
N THR A 127 -12.36 -0.47 11.71
CA THR A 127 -11.42 -0.08 12.77
C THR A 127 -10.02 -0.57 12.41
N VAL A 128 -8.98 0.09 12.93
CA VAL A 128 -7.57 -0.25 12.64
C VAL A 128 -7.29 -1.73 12.88
N MET A 129 -7.73 -2.27 14.03
CA MET A 129 -7.54 -3.68 14.37
C MET A 129 -8.27 -4.62 13.41
N ALA A 130 -9.54 -4.35 13.08
CA ALA A 130 -10.30 -5.17 12.14
C ALA A 130 -9.69 -5.13 10.73
N ALA A 131 -9.18 -3.97 10.31
CA ALA A 131 -8.49 -3.81 9.04
C ALA A 131 -7.18 -4.61 8.98
N PHE A 132 -6.38 -4.62 10.06
CA PHE A 132 -5.20 -5.48 10.15
C PHE A 132 -5.55 -6.97 10.09
N GLN A 133 -6.56 -7.41 10.85
CA GLN A 133 -7.03 -8.80 10.79
C GLN A 133 -7.49 -9.18 9.39
N PHE A 134 -8.22 -8.28 8.72
CA PHE A 134 -8.62 -8.46 7.32
C PHE A 134 -7.40 -8.58 6.40
N GLY A 135 -6.45 -7.64 6.46
CA GLY A 135 -5.25 -7.63 5.62
C GLY A 135 -4.39 -8.88 5.81
N ILE A 136 -4.15 -9.29 7.06
CA ILE A 136 -3.39 -10.50 7.39
C ILE A 136 -4.11 -11.74 6.86
N ARG A 137 -5.42 -11.89 7.14
CA ARG A 137 -6.21 -13.02 6.63
C ARG A 137 -6.22 -13.05 5.11
N TYR A 138 -6.34 -11.90 4.45
CA TYR A 138 -6.34 -11.80 3.00
C TYR A 138 -5.01 -12.28 2.40
N LEU A 139 -3.88 -11.82 2.95
CA LEU A 139 -2.54 -12.24 2.50
C LEU A 139 -2.29 -13.74 2.74
N LEU A 140 -2.64 -14.25 3.93
CA LEU A 140 -2.50 -15.66 4.26
C LEU A 140 -3.39 -16.57 3.40
N SER A 141 -4.58 -16.09 3.03
CA SER A 141 -5.51 -16.83 2.15
C SER A 141 -5.03 -16.89 0.69
N ARG A 142 -4.02 -16.10 0.32
CA ARG A 142 -3.49 -16.01 -1.05
C ARG A 142 -1.96 -16.12 -1.07
N PRO A 143 -1.38 -17.30 -0.76
CA PRO A 143 0.07 -17.49 -0.67
C PRO A 143 0.81 -17.20 -1.97
N ARG A 144 0.15 -17.29 -3.13
CA ARG A 144 0.72 -16.92 -4.42
C ARG A 144 0.96 -15.40 -4.56
N LEU A 145 0.16 -14.57 -3.89
CA LEU A 145 0.40 -13.12 -3.82
C LEU A 145 1.57 -12.80 -2.89
N LEU A 146 1.71 -13.53 -1.78
CA LEU A 146 2.87 -13.40 -0.89
C LEU A 146 4.18 -13.70 -1.64
N LEU A 147 4.21 -14.79 -2.42
CA LEU A 147 5.38 -15.12 -3.26
C LEU A 147 5.62 -14.06 -4.35
N GLY A 148 4.58 -13.57 -5.02
CA GLY A 148 4.73 -12.53 -6.05
C GLY A 148 5.20 -11.18 -5.51
N VAL A 149 4.80 -10.81 -4.29
CA VAL A 149 5.21 -9.56 -3.62
C VAL A 149 6.61 -9.68 -3.01
N ALA A 150 7.01 -10.88 -2.57
CA ALA A 150 8.32 -11.12 -1.96
C ALA A 150 9.49 -11.20 -2.95
N ILE A 151 9.22 -11.35 -4.26
CA ILE A 151 10.24 -11.56 -5.31
C ILE A 151 10.61 -10.26 -6.06
N PHE A 152 9.86 -9.18 -5.84
CA PHE A 152 10.15 -7.83 -6.37
C PHE A 152 10.60 -6.89 -5.24
#